data_AF-A0A919EPG4-F1
#
_entry.id   AF-A0A919EPG4-F1
#
_cell.length_a   1.000
_cell.length_b   1.000
_cell.length_c   1.000
_cell.angle_alpha   90.00
_cell.angle_beta   90.00
_cell.angle_gamma   90.00
#
_symmetry.space_group_name_H-M   'P 1'
#
loop_
_entity.id
_entity.type
_entity.pdbx_description
1 polymer ?
#
loop_
_entity_poly.entity_id
_entity_poly.type
_entity_poly.pdbx_seq_one_letter_code
_entity_poly.pdbx_strand_id
1 'polypeptide(L)'
;MTTRPALPGGLSAEDLSSWARVRRHAVPRRMIERATEAREAGDWRAACAAAAVDVPDDLDPGRAADRYGAEVAARLADDLRHLAPDLLRWHLPRALGGHTTLAPYRRVVLAVYGDPGPVLSLTNTPMLGGPQRLLLHFGPPAEPARDMRHGLFHTTEDWTAARRFWDARRAGELRWSAGPVDPEGPDGPAAGGRLPFLRPDGTPLAAGELPDEDPGRADPAAHAEWIAVLQARGEHTEAYAAAGLGLDLTPPPQGPDSYRLLDVGGLTSFIAPDLTRLAPEIRRLARAGRGPRFRIDLQWRGHLRAALDPDDPEGAPPRVTGHERGQEGGIPRLPSYVWQRLPDIGLLRAGRIRPEELHPLVAAALFPHAGPVAGPPEPRLPEPVRIRCGGAWHEIASRDGALKGPHTEQERRRELALRAFGGTIGGCFAAHAAWTSGEGWLPRALREQRQELFLHVQHGDTETLLALLDAGTDPYVRDRKGRGLLHVLPLVDHRPLLPRLLAAGLDLEAKDKTGRTPLQSAVHDCGSVALVRDLLAAGARIDVTDETETSLAQAIRRYQRADLMFLRRRVLREHPGLGARWVDALLQRHARYDTSGIDWDADEEPPAGGAPATDDEDTRP
;
A
#
# COMPACT_ATOMS: atom_id res chain seq x y z
N MET A 1 24.10 7.82 -15.50
CA MET A 1 22.87 7.96 -14.68
C MET A 1 22.39 9.40 -14.88
N THR A 2 21.40 9.62 -15.73
CA THR A 2 20.81 10.95 -15.93
C THR A 2 19.87 11.24 -14.76
N THR A 3 20.38 11.93 -13.75
CA THR A 3 19.57 12.59 -12.72
C THR A 3 18.66 13.59 -13.43
N ARG A 4 17.37 13.26 -13.53
CA ARG A 4 16.36 14.25 -13.95
C ARG A 4 16.28 15.27 -12.81
N PRO A 5 16.28 16.59 -13.10
CA PRO A 5 16.13 17.58 -12.05
C PRO A 5 14.77 17.39 -11.38
N ALA A 6 14.79 16.93 -10.12
CA ALA A 6 13.63 17.00 -9.26
C ALA A 6 13.41 18.46 -8.88
N LEU A 7 12.16 18.88 -8.69
CA LEU A 7 11.87 20.16 -8.04
C LEU A 7 12.55 20.16 -6.66
N PRO A 8 13.10 21.28 -6.16
CA PRO A 8 13.64 21.40 -4.80
C PRO A 8 12.76 20.81 -3.70
N GLY A 9 13.04 19.60 -3.20
CA GLY A 9 12.18 18.90 -2.23
C GLY A 9 10.84 18.37 -2.80
N GLY A 10 10.78 18.12 -4.10
CA GLY A 10 9.63 17.54 -4.79
C GLY A 10 9.78 16.04 -5.05
N LEU A 11 8.66 15.34 -5.08
CA LEU A 11 8.57 13.96 -5.57
C LEU A 11 9.00 13.90 -7.04
N SER A 12 9.55 12.76 -7.48
CA SER A 12 9.83 12.54 -8.90
C SER A 12 8.54 12.63 -9.73
N ALA A 13 8.63 12.92 -11.03
CA ALA A 13 7.42 12.97 -11.89
C ALA A 13 6.61 11.66 -11.88
N GLU A 14 7.30 10.52 -11.76
CA GLU A 14 6.68 9.20 -11.65
C GLU A 14 6.00 9.01 -10.28
N ASP A 15 6.64 9.43 -9.19
CA ASP A 15 6.07 9.38 -7.85
C ASP A 15 4.89 10.33 -7.70
N LEU A 16 4.95 11.54 -8.30
CA LEU A 16 3.81 12.46 -8.38
C LEU A 16 2.61 11.81 -9.07
N SER A 17 2.84 11.16 -10.21
CA SER A 17 1.78 10.42 -10.91
C SER A 17 1.24 9.26 -10.06
N SER A 18 2.11 8.53 -9.37
CA SER A 18 1.71 7.38 -8.55
C SER A 18 0.91 7.84 -7.33
N TRP A 19 1.40 8.82 -6.58
CA TRP A 19 0.73 9.38 -5.41
C TRP A 19 -0.59 10.08 -5.75
N ALA A 20 -0.69 10.77 -6.90
CA ALA A 20 -1.97 11.33 -7.35
C ALA A 20 -3.04 10.22 -7.55
N ARG A 21 -2.64 9.07 -8.11
CA ARG A 21 -3.53 7.89 -8.21
C ARG A 21 -3.82 7.29 -6.84
N VAL A 22 -2.83 7.21 -5.95
CA VAL A 22 -3.03 6.72 -4.57
C VAL A 22 -4.09 7.56 -3.87
N ARG A 23 -3.99 8.90 -3.92
CA ARG A 23 -4.98 9.78 -3.28
C ARG A 23 -6.36 9.65 -3.89
N ARG A 24 -6.43 9.39 -5.19
CA ARG A 24 -7.71 9.22 -5.88
C ARG A 24 -8.40 7.89 -5.60
N HIS A 25 -7.66 6.79 -5.45
CA HIS A 25 -8.25 5.44 -5.47
C HIS A 25 -8.03 4.63 -4.19
N ALA A 26 -6.99 4.90 -3.40
CA ALA A 26 -6.64 4.05 -2.26
C ALA A 26 -7.53 4.27 -1.03
N VAL A 27 -8.03 5.50 -0.87
CA VAL A 27 -8.94 5.93 0.21
C VAL A 27 -9.99 6.84 -0.42
N PRO A 28 -11.00 6.27 -1.10
CA PRO A 28 -12.00 7.05 -1.82
C PRO A 28 -12.93 7.79 -0.86
N ARG A 29 -13.58 8.84 -1.34
CA ARG A 29 -14.47 9.71 -0.55
C ARG A 29 -15.48 8.94 0.31
N ARG A 30 -16.25 8.02 -0.26
CA ARG A 30 -17.23 7.26 0.54
C ARG A 30 -16.63 6.36 1.63
N MET A 31 -15.38 5.90 1.47
CA MET A 31 -14.68 5.15 2.52
C MET A 31 -14.47 6.07 3.72
N ILE A 32 -14.05 7.31 3.46
CA ILE A 32 -13.87 8.35 4.48
C ILE A 32 -15.20 8.68 5.15
N GLU A 33 -16.25 8.93 4.35
CA GLU A 33 -17.58 9.29 4.86
C GLU A 33 -18.13 8.19 5.80
N ARG A 34 -18.11 6.92 5.36
CA ARG A 34 -18.63 5.80 6.17
C ARG A 34 -17.76 5.49 7.39
N ALA A 35 -16.43 5.55 7.25
CA ALA A 35 -15.54 5.35 8.39
C ALA A 35 -15.72 6.46 9.43
N THR A 36 -15.91 7.71 8.97
CA THR A 36 -16.17 8.85 9.84
C THR A 36 -17.51 8.74 10.54
N GLU A 37 -18.59 8.44 9.81
CA GLU A 37 -19.93 8.24 10.38
C GLU A 37 -19.93 7.14 11.45
N ALA A 38 -19.34 5.98 11.14
CA ALA A 38 -19.24 4.87 12.09
C ALA A 38 -18.40 5.24 13.33
N ARG A 39 -17.28 5.95 13.14
CA ARG A 39 -16.44 6.43 14.25
C ARG A 39 -17.17 7.43 15.13
N GLU A 40 -17.93 8.35 14.56
CA GLU A 40 -18.73 9.34 15.31
C GLU A 40 -19.90 8.69 16.06
N ALA A 41 -20.46 7.60 15.53
CA ALA A 41 -21.42 6.76 16.21
C ALA A 41 -20.79 5.86 17.31
N GLY A 42 -19.45 5.83 17.42
CA GLY A 42 -18.71 4.99 18.37
C GLY A 42 -18.57 3.52 17.94
N ASP A 43 -18.98 3.15 16.73
CA ASP A 43 -18.83 1.81 16.17
C ASP A 43 -17.50 1.68 15.40
N TRP A 44 -16.43 1.47 16.16
CA TRP A 44 -15.10 1.31 15.61
C TRP A 44 -14.94 0.07 14.72
N ARG A 45 -15.76 -0.98 14.91
CA ARG A 45 -15.71 -2.17 14.05
C ARG A 45 -16.31 -1.86 12.68
N ALA A 46 -17.42 -1.13 12.62
CA ALA A 46 -17.98 -0.64 11.36
C ALA A 46 -17.01 0.34 10.67
N ALA A 47 -16.32 1.20 11.41
CA ALA A 47 -15.29 2.08 10.86
C ALA A 47 -14.14 1.28 10.22
N CYS A 48 -13.64 0.25 10.91
CA CYS A 48 -12.63 -0.67 10.37
C CYS A 48 -13.12 -1.39 9.12
N ALA A 49 -14.34 -1.92 9.12
CA ALA A 49 -14.92 -2.59 7.96
C ALA A 49 -15.03 -1.67 6.75
N ALA A 50 -15.45 -0.41 6.94
CA ALA A 50 -15.53 0.60 5.88
C ALA A 50 -14.15 0.88 5.23
N ALA A 51 -13.08 0.83 6.02
CA ALA A 51 -11.70 1.06 5.56
C ALA A 51 -10.96 -0.22 5.10
N ALA A 52 -11.67 -1.35 4.98
CA ALA A 52 -11.11 -2.67 4.67
C ALA A 52 -10.01 -3.12 5.65
N VAL A 53 -10.26 -2.88 6.94
CA VAL A 53 -9.48 -3.36 8.07
C VAL A 53 -10.23 -4.51 8.73
N ASP A 54 -9.65 -5.69 8.66
CA ASP A 54 -10.16 -6.91 9.26
C ASP A 54 -9.89 -6.90 10.77
N VAL A 55 -10.95 -7.13 11.53
CA VAL A 55 -10.93 -7.23 12.99
C VAL A 55 -11.21 -8.67 13.35
N PRO A 56 -10.26 -9.40 13.96
CA PRO A 56 -10.51 -10.73 14.48
C PRO A 56 -11.60 -10.74 15.56
N ASP A 57 -12.39 -11.82 15.61
CA ASP A 57 -13.48 -11.98 16.59
C ASP A 57 -12.97 -12.01 18.04
N ASP A 58 -11.72 -12.42 18.26
CA ASP A 58 -11.06 -12.47 19.56
C ASP A 58 -10.48 -11.11 20.00
N LEU A 59 -10.40 -10.13 19.09
CA LEU A 59 -10.05 -8.76 19.43
C LEU A 59 -11.26 -8.07 20.05
N ASP A 60 -11.42 -8.27 21.36
CA ASP A 60 -12.46 -7.68 22.21
C ASP A 60 -11.83 -7.05 23.46
N PRO A 61 -12.02 -5.74 23.71
CA PRO A 61 -11.54 -5.10 24.93
C PRO A 61 -12.04 -5.77 26.22
N GLY A 62 -13.23 -6.38 26.22
CA GLY A 62 -13.72 -7.15 27.37
C GLY A 62 -12.80 -8.32 27.71
N ARG A 63 -12.43 -9.12 26.72
CA ARG A 63 -11.48 -10.25 26.87
C ARG A 63 -10.06 -9.79 27.20
N ALA A 64 -9.67 -8.60 26.75
CA ALA A 64 -8.39 -8.00 27.12
C ALA A 64 -8.31 -7.72 28.63
N ALA A 65 -9.44 -7.43 29.29
CA ALA A 65 -9.47 -7.18 30.74
C ALA A 65 -9.12 -8.44 31.53
N ASP A 66 -9.64 -9.59 31.10
CA ASP A 66 -9.37 -10.90 31.72
C ASP A 66 -7.88 -11.28 31.63
N ARG A 67 -7.23 -10.93 30.51
CA ARG A 67 -5.84 -11.33 30.22
C ARG A 67 -4.78 -10.32 30.67
N TYR A 68 -5.07 -9.03 30.55
CA TYR A 68 -4.09 -7.95 30.74
C TYR A 68 -4.53 -6.90 31.78
N GLY A 69 -5.68 -7.09 32.43
CA GLY A 69 -6.20 -6.20 33.46
C GLY A 69 -7.09 -5.07 32.92
N ALA A 70 -7.91 -4.53 33.82
CA ALA A 70 -8.94 -3.54 33.48
C ALA A 70 -8.37 -2.22 32.92
N GLU A 71 -7.18 -1.80 33.36
CA GLU A 71 -6.56 -0.57 32.88
C GLU A 71 -6.14 -0.69 31.40
N VAL A 72 -5.50 -1.80 31.03
CA VAL A 72 -5.11 -2.08 29.63
C VAL A 72 -6.34 -2.16 28.75
N ALA A 73 -7.39 -2.87 29.21
CA ALA A 73 -8.65 -2.97 28.49
C ALA A 73 -9.32 -1.60 28.26
N ALA A 74 -9.34 -0.74 29.28
CA ALA A 74 -9.91 0.60 29.17
C ALA A 74 -9.15 1.46 28.15
N ARG A 75 -7.81 1.43 28.19
CA ARG A 75 -6.96 2.15 27.23
C ARG A 75 -7.10 1.60 25.80
N LEU A 76 -7.19 0.28 25.63
CA LEU A 76 -7.43 -0.34 24.34
C LEU A 76 -8.80 0.06 23.78
N ALA A 77 -9.85 0.01 24.61
CA ALA A 77 -11.20 0.41 24.20
C ALA A 77 -11.26 1.88 23.77
N ASP A 78 -10.57 2.76 24.50
CA ASP A 78 -10.46 4.18 24.17
C ASP A 78 -9.69 4.41 22.84
N ASP A 79 -8.57 3.72 22.65
CA ASP A 79 -7.80 3.81 21.40
C ASP A 79 -8.59 3.28 20.19
N LEU A 80 -9.31 2.16 20.34
CA LEU A 80 -10.14 1.60 19.27
C LEU A 80 -11.32 2.51 18.93
N ARG A 81 -11.98 3.12 19.92
CA ARG A 81 -13.08 4.07 19.69
C ARG A 81 -12.65 5.28 18.86
N HIS A 82 -11.40 5.73 19.02
CA HIS A 82 -10.87 6.91 18.33
C HIS A 82 -9.99 6.56 17.11
N LEU A 83 -9.88 5.28 16.77
CA LEU A 83 -9.18 4.82 15.58
C LEU A 83 -9.86 5.38 14.32
N ALA A 84 -9.09 6.09 13.50
CA ALA A 84 -9.44 6.53 12.15
C ALA A 84 -8.73 5.61 11.13
N PRO A 85 -9.34 4.48 10.74
CA PRO A 85 -8.68 3.47 9.91
C PRO A 85 -8.50 3.93 8.45
N ASP A 86 -9.37 4.82 7.96
CA ASP A 86 -9.25 5.54 6.70
C ASP A 86 -8.04 6.50 6.69
N LEU A 87 -7.83 7.25 7.78
CA LEU A 87 -6.64 8.09 7.98
C LEU A 87 -5.37 7.25 8.07
N LEU A 88 -5.40 6.15 8.84
CA LEU A 88 -4.30 5.20 8.92
C LEU A 88 -3.93 4.71 7.52
N ARG A 89 -4.92 4.23 6.75
CA ARG A 89 -4.74 3.75 5.37
C ARG A 89 -4.19 4.84 4.45
N TRP A 90 -4.59 6.10 4.65
CA TRP A 90 -4.07 7.26 3.90
C TRP A 90 -2.55 7.40 4.06
N HIS A 91 -2.02 7.17 5.26
CA HIS A 91 -0.59 7.40 5.54
C HIS A 91 0.29 6.15 5.42
N LEU A 92 -0.28 4.95 5.31
CA LEU A 92 0.52 3.73 5.20
C LEU A 92 1.52 3.77 4.03
N PRO A 93 2.74 3.22 4.21
CA PRO A 93 3.74 3.17 3.15
C PRO A 93 3.22 2.51 1.86
N ARG A 94 3.62 3.06 0.71
CA ARG A 94 3.24 2.56 -0.62
C ARG A 94 4.45 2.01 -1.36
N ALA A 95 4.22 1.02 -2.22
CA ALA A 95 5.18 0.65 -3.24
C ALA A 95 5.01 1.60 -4.43
N LEU A 96 6.09 2.32 -4.77
CA LEU A 96 6.14 3.30 -5.87
C LEU A 96 6.96 2.75 -7.05
N GLY A 97 7.30 3.58 -8.04
CA GLY A 97 7.97 3.13 -9.27
C GLY A 97 7.00 2.45 -10.25
N GLY A 98 5.86 3.10 -10.51
CA GLY A 98 4.80 2.58 -11.38
C GLY A 98 3.73 1.76 -10.65
N HIS A 99 3.94 1.49 -9.37
CA HIS A 99 2.96 0.88 -8.46
C HIS A 99 2.26 1.94 -7.60
N THR A 100 1.09 1.58 -7.04
CA THR A 100 0.29 2.43 -6.15
C THR A 100 -0.19 1.70 -4.89
N THR A 101 0.07 0.41 -4.79
CA THR A 101 -0.42 -0.44 -3.68
C THR A 101 0.36 -0.21 -2.39
N LEU A 102 -0.21 -0.66 -1.28
CA LEU A 102 0.47 -0.75 0.01
C LEU A 102 1.80 -1.50 -0.15
N ALA A 103 2.87 -0.97 0.44
CA ALA A 103 4.14 -1.67 0.48
C ALA A 103 3.94 -3.02 1.18
N PRO A 104 4.29 -4.16 0.57
CA PRO A 104 4.02 -5.46 1.15
C PRO A 104 4.87 -5.71 2.41
N TYR A 105 4.51 -6.74 3.18
CA TYR A 105 5.25 -7.22 4.36
C TYR A 105 5.40 -6.19 5.48
N ARG A 106 4.36 -5.39 5.75
CA ARG A 106 4.39 -4.37 6.81
C ARG A 106 3.68 -4.87 8.05
N ARG A 107 4.35 -4.64 9.19
CA ARG A 107 3.71 -4.61 10.51
C ARG A 107 3.82 -3.19 11.03
N VAL A 108 2.71 -2.59 11.44
CA VAL A 108 2.69 -1.24 12.02
C VAL A 108 2.26 -1.36 13.46
N VAL A 109 3.14 -0.99 14.40
CA VAL A 109 2.82 -0.98 15.83
C VAL A 109 2.20 0.37 16.16
N LEU A 110 0.92 0.35 16.53
CA LEU A 110 0.14 1.56 16.78
C LEU A 110 0.28 2.03 18.23
N ALA A 111 0.20 1.11 19.19
CA ALA A 111 0.27 1.42 20.61
C ALA A 111 0.88 0.27 21.43
N VAL A 112 1.49 0.60 22.55
CA VAL A 112 2.01 -0.33 23.57
C VAL A 112 1.33 0.01 24.90
N TYR A 113 0.86 -1.00 25.63
CA TYR A 113 0.09 -0.84 26.87
C TYR A 113 0.89 -1.39 28.08
N GLY A 114 1.86 -0.62 28.55
CA GLY A 114 2.77 -0.99 29.66
C GLY A 114 4.22 -1.16 29.18
N ASP A 115 5.14 -1.50 30.09
CA ASP A 115 6.55 -1.72 29.77
C ASP A 115 7.17 -2.87 30.61
N PRO A 116 7.36 -4.08 30.05
CA PRO A 116 6.83 -4.57 28.76
C PRO A 116 5.32 -4.89 28.86
N GLY A 117 4.54 -4.51 27.83
CA GLY A 117 3.09 -4.73 27.80
C GLY A 117 2.57 -5.17 26.43
N PRO A 118 1.29 -5.58 26.32
CA PRO A 118 0.69 -5.95 25.04
C PRO A 118 0.69 -4.79 24.04
N VAL A 119 0.59 -5.12 22.76
CA VAL A 119 0.67 -4.19 21.63
C VAL A 119 -0.57 -4.26 20.76
N LEU A 120 -1.05 -3.09 20.34
CA LEU A 120 -1.99 -2.96 19.23
C LEU A 120 -1.18 -2.75 17.95
N SER A 121 -1.34 -3.63 16.98
CA SER A 121 -0.62 -3.55 15.71
C SER A 121 -1.48 -3.95 14.52
N LEU A 122 -0.97 -3.68 13.32
CA LEU A 122 -1.65 -3.95 12.07
C LEU A 122 -0.68 -4.59 11.07
N THR A 123 -1.15 -5.57 10.30
CA THR A 123 -0.37 -6.19 9.21
C THR A 123 -1.10 -6.08 7.89
N ASN A 124 -0.37 -6.08 6.77
CA ASN A 124 -0.95 -6.14 5.43
C ASN A 124 -0.54 -7.42 4.67
N THR A 125 -1.19 -7.64 3.53
CA THR A 125 -0.90 -8.77 2.67
C THR A 125 0.57 -8.75 2.18
N PRO A 126 1.28 -9.89 2.24
CA PRO A 126 2.69 -9.99 1.84
C PRO A 126 2.92 -9.97 0.32
N MET A 127 2.02 -9.37 -0.48
CA MET A 127 2.12 -9.42 -1.94
C MET A 127 1.85 -8.07 -2.56
N LEU A 128 2.78 -7.63 -3.42
CA LEU A 128 2.71 -6.33 -4.09
C LEU A 128 1.41 -6.14 -4.90
N GLY A 129 0.94 -7.21 -5.54
CA GLY A 129 -0.30 -7.24 -6.32
C GLY A 129 -1.48 -7.92 -5.62
N GLY A 130 -1.36 -8.25 -4.34
CA GLY A 130 -2.43 -8.91 -3.58
C GLY A 130 -3.48 -7.93 -3.04
N PRO A 131 -4.51 -8.45 -2.34
CA PRO A 131 -5.53 -7.64 -1.72
C PRO A 131 -4.94 -6.54 -0.84
N GLN A 132 -5.60 -5.37 -0.84
CA GLN A 132 -5.19 -4.21 -0.07
C GLN A 132 -5.89 -4.18 1.30
N ARG A 133 -6.14 -5.35 1.88
CA ARG A 133 -6.76 -5.51 3.20
C ARG A 133 -5.70 -5.43 4.29
N LEU A 134 -6.12 -4.95 5.45
CA LEU A 134 -5.30 -4.83 6.64
C LEU A 134 -5.88 -5.72 7.73
N LEU A 135 -5.06 -6.24 8.63
CA LEU A 135 -5.51 -7.08 9.75
C LEU A 135 -5.03 -6.45 11.05
N LEU A 136 -5.95 -6.19 11.98
CA LEU A 136 -5.64 -5.73 13.33
C LEU A 136 -5.26 -6.89 14.24
N HIS A 137 -4.33 -6.63 15.14
CA HIS A 137 -3.82 -7.57 16.13
C HIS A 137 -3.72 -6.89 17.49
N PHE A 138 -4.13 -7.58 18.53
CA PHE A 138 -3.86 -7.19 19.91
C PHE A 138 -3.34 -8.41 20.69
N GLY A 139 -2.19 -8.27 21.35
CA GLY A 139 -1.56 -9.39 22.04
C GLY A 139 -0.19 -9.04 22.60
N PRO A 140 0.61 -10.03 23.05
CA PRO A 140 1.96 -9.76 23.52
C PRO A 140 2.81 -9.10 22.43
N PRO A 141 3.92 -8.41 22.78
CA PRO A 141 4.87 -7.90 21.81
C PRO A 141 5.25 -9.01 20.82
N ALA A 142 4.78 -8.89 19.59
CA ALA A 142 5.10 -9.89 18.60
C ALA A 142 6.59 -9.79 18.28
N GLU A 143 7.33 -10.88 18.45
CA GLU A 143 8.70 -10.97 17.95
C GLU A 143 8.72 -10.56 16.46
N PRO A 144 9.83 -10.01 15.95
CA PRO A 144 9.98 -9.70 14.53
C PRO A 144 9.63 -10.94 13.70
N ALA A 145 8.41 -10.99 13.17
CA ALA A 145 7.92 -12.18 12.49
C ALA A 145 8.68 -12.30 11.17
N ARG A 146 9.43 -13.41 11.04
CA ARG A 146 10.01 -13.81 9.76
C ARG A 146 8.86 -14.13 8.79
N ASP A 147 8.88 -13.47 7.64
CA ASP A 147 8.18 -13.87 6.42
C ASP A 147 8.53 -15.33 6.10
N MET A 148 7.57 -16.20 6.34
CA MET A 148 7.72 -17.65 6.18
C MET A 148 7.95 -18.05 4.71
N ARG A 149 7.62 -17.19 3.72
CA ARG A 149 7.72 -17.53 2.29
C ARG A 149 9.10 -17.28 1.68
N HIS A 150 9.90 -16.40 2.26
CA HIS A 150 11.23 -16.03 1.74
C HIS A 150 12.33 -15.96 2.81
N GLY A 151 12.02 -16.21 4.09
CA GLY A 151 12.95 -16.00 5.20
C GLY A 151 13.29 -14.53 5.45
N LEU A 152 12.54 -13.60 4.87
CA LEU A 152 12.68 -12.16 5.08
C LEU A 152 11.94 -11.75 6.36
N PHE A 153 12.07 -10.54 6.88
CA PHE A 153 11.32 -10.11 8.06
C PHE A 153 10.18 -9.19 7.63
N HIS A 154 9.00 -9.28 8.27
CA HIS A 154 8.07 -8.16 8.23
C HIS A 154 8.84 -6.90 8.60
N THR A 155 8.72 -5.88 7.76
CA THR A 155 9.31 -4.60 8.10
C THR A 155 8.39 -3.92 9.10
N THR A 156 8.81 -3.91 10.36
CA THR A 156 8.09 -3.23 11.44
C THR A 156 8.27 -1.72 11.32
N GLU A 157 7.16 -1.00 11.27
CA GLU A 157 7.07 0.45 11.44
C GLU A 157 6.55 0.72 12.86
N ASP A 158 7.36 1.38 13.70
CA ASP A 158 6.92 1.81 15.03
C ASP A 158 6.18 3.15 14.90
N TRP A 159 4.85 3.14 15.06
CA TRP A 159 3.98 4.31 15.00
C TRP A 159 3.45 4.71 16.39
N THR A 160 4.05 4.18 17.46
CA THR A 160 3.64 4.48 18.84
C THR A 160 3.77 5.97 19.19
N ALA A 161 4.79 6.64 18.63
CA ALA A 161 4.98 8.10 18.73
C ALA A 161 4.24 8.91 17.65
N ALA A 162 3.47 8.25 16.78
CA ALA A 162 2.89 8.82 15.57
C ALA A 162 1.35 8.71 15.52
N ARG A 163 0.71 8.84 16.68
CA ARG A 163 -0.75 8.77 16.86
C ARG A 163 -1.53 9.65 15.87
N ARG A 164 -0.97 10.79 15.47
CA ARG A 164 -1.50 11.71 14.45
C ARG A 164 -1.89 11.08 13.11
N PHE A 165 -1.35 9.90 12.77
CA PHE A 165 -1.68 9.19 11.53
C PHE A 165 -2.86 8.23 11.67
N TRP A 166 -3.40 7.99 12.86
CA TRP A 166 -4.43 6.98 13.07
C TRP A 166 -5.42 7.26 14.23
N ASP A 167 -5.07 8.13 15.18
CA ASP A 167 -5.94 8.56 16.29
C ASP A 167 -6.59 9.90 15.92
N ALA A 168 -7.91 9.90 15.74
CA ALA A 168 -8.66 11.08 15.28
C ALA A 168 -8.46 12.30 16.20
N ARG A 169 -8.26 12.09 17.51
CA ARG A 169 -8.04 13.16 18.50
C ARG A 169 -6.69 13.85 18.31
N ARG A 170 -5.74 13.16 17.68
CA ARG A 170 -4.35 13.60 17.49
C ARG A 170 -4.10 14.03 16.05
N ALA A 171 -5.08 13.99 15.15
CA ALA A 171 -4.89 14.31 13.74
C ALA A 171 -4.42 15.76 13.49
N GLY A 172 -4.76 16.71 14.37
CA GLY A 172 -4.25 18.09 14.29
C GLY A 172 -2.72 18.19 14.34
N GLU A 173 -2.06 17.20 14.96
CA GLU A 173 -0.60 17.11 15.04
C GLU A 173 0.06 16.74 13.71
N LEU A 174 -0.71 16.40 12.66
CA LEU A 174 -0.19 16.19 11.30
C LEU A 174 0.57 17.41 10.79
N ARG A 175 0.25 18.61 11.29
CA ARG A 175 0.98 19.84 10.96
C ARG A 175 2.48 19.73 11.27
N TRP A 176 2.87 19.01 12.33
CA TRP A 176 4.27 18.72 12.68
C TRP A 176 5.00 17.89 11.63
N SER A 177 4.24 17.17 10.80
CA SER A 177 4.79 16.33 9.73
C SER A 177 4.83 17.03 8.37
N ALA A 178 4.17 18.19 8.25
CA ALA A 178 4.02 18.95 7.02
C ALA A 178 4.90 20.21 6.95
N GLY A 179 5.36 20.70 8.10
CA GLY A 179 6.20 21.88 8.18
C GLY A 179 6.93 21.99 9.52
N PRO A 180 7.89 22.92 9.61
CA PRO A 180 8.67 23.16 10.82
C PRO A 180 7.80 23.90 11.83
N VAL A 181 7.08 23.13 12.64
CA VAL A 181 6.37 23.62 13.82
C VAL A 181 7.18 23.18 15.03
N ASP A 182 7.48 24.10 15.94
CA ASP A 182 7.99 23.75 17.26
C ASP A 182 6.82 23.26 18.12
N PRO A 183 6.74 21.96 18.44
CA PRO A 183 5.64 21.40 19.22
C PRO A 183 5.71 21.81 20.70
N GLU A 184 6.84 22.34 21.17
CA GLU A 184 7.08 22.81 22.53
C GLU A 184 7.08 24.35 22.62
N GLY A 185 6.85 25.04 21.49
CA GLY A 185 6.78 26.49 21.41
C GLY A 185 5.53 27.07 22.09
N PRO A 186 5.56 28.36 22.51
CA PRO A 186 4.50 29.01 23.29
C PRO A 186 3.12 29.02 22.60
N ASP A 187 3.08 28.87 21.27
CA ASP A 187 1.86 28.87 20.45
C ASP A 187 1.27 27.46 20.20
N GLY A 188 1.95 26.40 20.65
CA GLY A 188 1.52 25.01 20.48
C GLY A 188 1.41 24.55 19.00
N PRO A 189 0.73 23.40 18.71
CA PRO A 189 0.51 22.91 17.34
C PRO A 189 -0.31 23.86 16.45
N ALA A 190 -0.94 24.88 17.06
CA ALA A 190 -1.77 25.88 16.40
C ALA A 190 -0.95 27.09 15.89
N ALA A 191 0.38 27.11 16.09
CA ALA A 191 1.26 28.19 15.63
C ALA A 191 1.02 28.51 14.14
N GLY A 192 0.37 29.65 13.91
CA GLY A 192 -0.11 30.12 12.62
C GLY A 192 1.02 30.57 11.71
N GLY A 193 1.58 29.65 10.93
CA GLY A 193 2.50 29.94 9.83
C GLY A 193 2.08 29.22 8.56
N ARG A 194 2.54 29.69 7.39
CA ARG A 194 2.32 28.99 6.12
C ARG A 194 3.10 27.66 6.10
N LEU A 195 2.60 26.67 5.36
CA LEU A 195 3.36 25.44 5.11
C LEU A 195 4.48 25.73 4.08
N PRO A 196 5.62 25.02 4.14
CA PRO A 196 6.65 25.13 3.11
C PRO A 196 6.06 24.88 1.71
N PHE A 197 6.52 25.67 0.73
CA PHE A 197 6.14 25.69 -0.68
C PHE A 197 4.71 26.14 -0.99
N LEU A 198 3.93 26.51 0.03
CA LEU A 198 2.51 26.83 -0.11
C LEU A 198 2.20 28.18 0.55
N ARG A 199 1.25 28.91 -0.03
CA ARG A 199 0.58 30.04 0.63
C ARG A 199 -0.42 29.52 1.68
N PRO A 200 -0.91 30.37 2.59
CA PRO A 200 -1.88 29.95 3.62
C PRO A 200 -3.16 29.30 3.08
N ASP A 201 -3.58 29.66 1.85
CA ASP A 201 -4.73 29.09 1.15
C ASP A 201 -4.43 27.76 0.43
N GLY A 202 -3.19 27.26 0.53
CA GLY A 202 -2.72 26.05 -0.14
C GLY A 202 -2.29 26.24 -1.59
N THR A 203 -2.31 27.47 -2.11
CA THR A 203 -1.79 27.73 -3.47
C THR A 203 -0.26 27.58 -3.50
N PRO A 204 0.31 26.91 -4.52
CA PRO A 204 1.76 26.75 -4.62
C PRO A 204 2.51 28.07 -4.80
N LEU A 205 3.68 28.17 -4.17
CA LEU A 205 4.66 29.20 -4.50
C LEU A 205 5.29 28.92 -5.87
N ALA A 206 5.54 29.98 -6.63
CA ALA A 206 6.30 29.91 -7.87
C ALA A 206 7.79 29.68 -7.59
N ALA A 207 8.51 29.14 -8.57
CA ALA A 207 9.93 28.85 -8.41
C ALA A 207 10.78 30.08 -8.07
N GLY A 208 10.40 31.26 -8.58
CA GLY A 208 11.07 32.54 -8.28
C GLY A 208 10.71 33.15 -6.94
N GLU A 209 9.79 32.54 -6.18
CA GLU A 209 9.43 32.96 -4.82
C GLU A 209 10.18 32.14 -3.74
N LEU A 210 10.97 31.14 -4.15
CA LEU A 210 11.79 30.36 -3.22
C LEU A 210 13.07 31.13 -2.87
N PRO A 211 13.61 30.97 -1.64
CA PRO A 211 14.85 31.63 -1.24
C PRO A 211 16.03 31.28 -2.15
N ASP A 212 16.79 32.30 -2.54
CA ASP A 212 18.05 32.19 -3.29
C ASP A 212 19.28 32.26 -2.38
N GLU A 213 19.12 32.80 -1.17
CA GLU A 213 20.08 32.83 -0.05
C GLU A 213 19.46 32.29 1.25
N ASP A 214 20.29 32.07 2.29
CA ASP A 214 19.84 31.57 3.60
C ASP A 214 18.91 32.60 4.29
N PRO A 215 17.61 32.31 4.45
CA PRO A 215 16.65 33.24 5.06
C PRO A 215 16.77 33.30 6.59
N GLY A 216 17.66 32.49 7.19
CA GLY A 216 17.77 32.32 8.63
C GLY A 216 16.58 31.57 9.24
N ARG A 217 16.60 31.41 10.57
CA ARG A 217 15.62 30.60 11.30
C ARG A 217 14.34 31.34 11.70
N ALA A 218 14.22 32.63 11.36
CA ALA A 218 13.09 33.47 11.75
C ALA A 218 11.82 33.18 10.95
N ASP A 219 11.94 32.75 9.68
CA ASP A 219 10.85 32.17 8.89
C ASP A 219 11.14 30.66 8.70
N PRO A 220 10.56 29.80 9.55
CA PRO A 220 10.77 28.37 9.45
C PRO A 220 10.36 27.78 8.09
N ALA A 221 9.30 28.30 7.45
CA ALA A 221 8.85 27.80 6.16
C ALA A 221 9.84 28.14 5.05
N ALA A 222 10.34 29.39 5.03
CA ALA A 222 11.43 29.78 4.12
C ALA A 222 12.71 28.98 4.38
N HIS A 223 13.07 28.74 5.65
CA HIS A 223 14.23 27.92 5.99
C HIS A 223 14.11 26.48 5.48
N ALA A 224 12.93 25.87 5.60
CA ALA A 224 12.63 24.55 5.04
C ALA A 224 12.69 24.53 3.49
N GLU A 225 12.27 25.62 2.85
CA GLU A 225 12.38 25.80 1.39
C GLU A 225 13.84 25.92 0.94
N TRP A 226 14.64 26.69 1.68
CA TRP A 226 16.07 26.84 1.45
C TRP A 226 16.83 25.50 1.55
N ILE A 227 16.57 24.72 2.62
CA ILE A 227 17.14 23.37 2.77
C ILE A 227 16.80 22.50 1.54
N ALA A 228 15.56 22.55 1.07
CA ALA A 228 15.14 21.78 -0.11
C ALA A 228 15.77 22.28 -1.42
N VAL A 229 16.06 23.59 -1.54
CA VAL A 229 16.81 24.19 -2.64
C VAL A 229 18.24 23.65 -2.67
N LEU A 230 18.94 23.67 -1.53
CA LEU A 230 20.28 23.08 -1.40
C LEU A 230 20.29 21.59 -1.78
N GLN A 231 19.31 20.82 -1.31
CA GLN A 231 19.19 19.40 -1.68
C GLN A 231 19.02 19.20 -3.20
N ALA A 232 18.23 20.03 -3.88
CA ALA A 232 18.06 19.93 -5.34
C ALA A 232 19.29 20.34 -6.14
N ARG A 233 20.12 21.24 -5.60
CA ARG A 233 21.40 21.63 -6.20
C ARG A 233 22.49 20.58 -6.01
N GLY A 234 22.27 19.58 -5.15
CA GLY A 234 23.26 18.57 -4.79
C GLY A 234 24.24 19.04 -3.71
N GLU A 235 23.96 20.18 -3.07
CA GLU A 235 24.74 20.77 -1.98
C GLU A 235 24.40 20.07 -0.66
N HIS A 236 24.76 18.78 -0.57
CA HIS A 236 24.30 17.89 0.50
C HIS A 236 24.84 18.28 1.88
N THR A 237 26.11 18.68 1.98
CA THR A 237 26.73 19.04 3.27
C THR A 237 26.07 20.29 3.84
N GLU A 238 25.85 21.29 2.98
CA GLU A 238 25.19 22.56 3.28
C GLU A 238 23.73 22.33 3.68
N ALA A 239 23.00 21.51 2.93
CA ALA A 239 21.61 21.19 3.24
C ALA A 239 21.45 20.52 4.61
N TYR A 240 22.32 19.56 4.94
CA TYR A 240 22.30 18.89 6.24
C TYR A 240 22.71 19.84 7.37
N ALA A 241 23.73 20.67 7.16
CA ALA A 241 24.16 21.67 8.14
C ALA A 241 23.03 22.69 8.44
N ALA A 242 22.35 23.21 7.41
CA ALA A 242 21.20 24.11 7.55
C ALA A 242 20.05 23.45 8.34
N ALA A 243 19.86 22.14 8.17
CA ALA A 243 18.91 21.35 8.94
C ALA A 243 19.37 21.00 10.37
N GLY A 244 20.58 21.38 10.78
CA GLY A 244 21.14 21.04 12.09
C GLY A 244 21.62 19.60 12.21
N LEU A 245 22.11 19.02 11.11
CA LEU A 245 22.64 17.66 11.02
C LEU A 245 24.10 17.69 10.55
N GLY A 246 24.92 16.78 11.07
CA GLY A 246 26.24 16.52 10.51
C GLY A 246 26.15 15.40 9.47
N LEU A 247 26.59 15.65 8.23
CA LEU A 247 26.68 14.61 7.19
C LEU A 247 28.12 14.18 7.00
N ASP A 248 28.37 12.88 7.11
CA ASP A 248 29.64 12.25 6.74
C ASP A 248 29.49 11.52 5.41
N LEU A 249 30.14 12.04 4.38
CA LEU A 249 30.17 11.47 3.03
C LEU A 249 31.26 10.41 2.85
N THR A 250 32.07 10.16 3.87
CA THR A 250 33.14 9.16 3.81
C THR A 250 32.53 7.78 3.54
N PRO A 251 32.91 7.10 2.44
CA PRO A 251 32.38 5.77 2.17
C PRO A 251 32.85 4.79 3.26
N PRO A 252 31.99 3.85 3.71
CA PRO A 252 32.39 2.82 4.65
C PRO A 252 33.51 1.95 4.05
N PRO A 253 34.42 1.41 4.89
CA PRO A 253 35.43 0.44 4.44
C PRO A 253 34.77 -0.83 3.88
N GLN A 254 35.32 -1.39 2.80
CA GLN A 254 34.74 -2.54 2.07
C GLN A 254 34.62 -3.80 2.93
N GLY A 255 33.48 -4.49 2.82
CA GLY A 255 33.35 -5.91 3.12
C GLY A 255 33.78 -6.82 1.95
N PRO A 256 33.95 -8.14 2.16
CA PRO A 256 34.47 -9.06 1.14
C PRO A 256 33.63 -9.22 -0.14
N ASP A 257 32.36 -8.79 -0.14
CA ASP A 257 31.36 -9.14 -1.16
C ASP A 257 30.76 -7.96 -1.96
N SER A 258 31.26 -6.71 -1.82
CA SER A 258 30.68 -5.55 -2.51
C SER A 258 31.37 -5.18 -3.84
N TYR A 259 30.63 -5.25 -4.96
CA TYR A 259 31.16 -4.95 -6.30
C TYR A 259 31.39 -3.44 -6.59
N ARG A 260 31.00 -2.52 -5.70
CA ARG A 260 31.19 -1.05 -5.81
C ARG A 260 31.23 -0.36 -4.44
N LEU A 261 32.04 0.71 -4.33
CA LEU A 261 32.02 1.64 -3.20
C LEU A 261 30.63 2.29 -3.04
N LEU A 262 30.17 2.40 -1.79
CA LEU A 262 28.92 3.05 -1.45
C LEU A 262 29.04 4.58 -1.59
N ASP A 263 28.34 5.16 -2.57
CA ASP A 263 28.26 6.62 -2.76
C ASP A 263 27.18 7.23 -1.84
N VAL A 264 27.60 7.75 -0.68
CA VAL A 264 26.70 8.34 0.33
C VAL A 264 25.94 9.54 -0.24
N GLY A 265 26.57 10.38 -1.06
CA GLY A 265 25.90 11.52 -1.71
C GLY A 265 24.85 11.06 -2.74
N GLY A 266 25.17 10.04 -3.52
CA GLY A 266 24.22 9.37 -4.40
C GLY A 266 23.04 8.75 -3.65
N LEU A 267 23.27 8.23 -2.44
CA LEU A 267 22.20 7.71 -1.58
C LEU A 267 21.29 8.81 -1.05
N THR A 268 21.84 9.90 -0.52
CA THR A 268 21.05 11.03 0.00
C THR A 268 20.22 11.67 -1.10
N SER A 269 20.78 11.81 -2.30
CA SER A 269 20.06 12.22 -3.52
C SER A 269 18.93 11.26 -3.88
N PHE A 270 19.18 9.95 -3.80
CA PHE A 270 18.21 8.94 -4.20
C PHE A 270 16.98 8.89 -3.28
N ILE A 271 17.18 9.02 -1.96
CA ILE A 271 16.06 9.01 -1.01
C ILE A 271 15.45 10.38 -0.75
N ALA A 272 16.19 11.46 -0.96
CA ALA A 272 15.77 12.84 -0.76
C ALA A 272 14.96 13.03 0.56
N PRO A 273 15.56 12.73 1.73
CA PRO A 273 14.83 12.75 3.00
C PRO A 273 14.41 14.17 3.36
N ASP A 274 13.32 14.27 4.14
CA ASP A 274 12.91 15.52 4.75
C ASP A 274 13.83 15.87 5.92
N LEU A 275 14.90 16.62 5.62
CA LEU A 275 15.95 16.94 6.59
C LEU A 275 15.43 17.77 7.77
N THR A 276 14.38 18.56 7.56
CA THR A 276 13.79 19.42 8.59
C THR A 276 13.21 18.63 9.76
N ARG A 277 12.89 17.34 9.54
CA ARG A 277 12.23 16.48 10.51
C ARG A 277 13.14 15.50 11.21
N LEU A 278 14.27 15.14 10.59
CA LEU A 278 15.17 14.11 11.09
C LEU A 278 15.64 14.41 12.53
N ALA A 279 16.26 15.57 12.77
CA ALA A 279 16.81 15.88 14.09
C ALA A 279 15.75 15.95 15.20
N PRO A 280 14.63 16.70 15.04
CA PRO A 280 13.59 16.76 16.07
C PRO A 280 12.94 15.40 16.38
N GLU A 281 12.67 14.59 15.36
CA GLU A 281 12.01 13.29 15.54
C GLU A 281 12.96 12.23 16.13
N ILE A 282 14.25 12.24 15.78
CA ILE A 282 15.25 11.37 16.40
C ILE A 282 15.35 11.66 17.89
N ARG A 283 15.43 12.94 18.30
CA ARG A 283 15.43 13.32 19.71
C ARG A 283 14.15 12.90 20.42
N ARG A 284 12.99 13.11 19.81
CA ARG A 284 11.69 12.67 20.35
C ARG A 284 11.66 11.15 20.57
N LEU A 285 12.11 10.37 19.59
CA LEU A 285 12.18 8.90 19.73
C LEU A 285 13.17 8.47 20.82
N ALA A 286 14.31 9.16 20.95
CA ALA A 286 15.27 8.91 22.02
C ALA A 286 14.67 9.19 23.41
N ARG A 287 13.98 10.33 23.59
CA ARG A 287 13.24 10.67 24.84
C ARG A 287 12.14 9.66 25.14
N ALA A 288 11.56 9.03 24.12
CA ALA A 288 10.59 7.95 24.24
C ALA A 288 11.23 6.56 24.48
N GLY A 289 12.53 6.49 24.77
CA GLY A 289 13.23 5.25 25.12
C GLY A 289 13.57 4.35 23.92
N ARG A 290 13.50 4.85 22.68
CA ARG A 290 13.83 4.06 21.46
C ARG A 290 15.32 4.03 21.12
N GLY A 291 16.15 4.60 22.00
CA GLY A 291 17.59 4.65 21.86
C GLY A 291 18.09 5.84 21.01
N PRO A 292 19.41 6.06 20.98
CA PRO A 292 20.01 7.26 20.36
C PRO A 292 20.43 7.05 18.90
N ARG A 293 20.21 5.86 18.32
CA ARG A 293 20.73 5.48 16.99
C ARG A 293 19.63 4.83 16.17
N PHE A 294 19.49 5.25 14.93
CA PHE A 294 18.48 4.74 14.00
C PHE A 294 19.07 4.52 12.60
N ARG A 295 18.49 3.58 11.85
CA ARG A 295 18.87 3.32 10.46
C ARG A 295 17.76 3.62 9.46
N ILE A 296 18.13 4.17 8.30
CA ILE A 296 17.29 4.36 7.12
C ILE A 296 17.78 3.37 6.07
N ASP A 297 17.03 2.29 5.84
CA ASP A 297 17.44 1.24 4.90
C ASP A 297 17.18 1.64 3.44
N LEU A 298 18.17 1.38 2.57
CA LEU A 298 18.18 1.78 1.18
C LEU A 298 18.19 0.57 0.23
N GLN A 299 17.29 -0.39 0.50
CA GLN A 299 17.17 -1.67 -0.23
C GLN A 299 18.52 -2.40 -0.33
N TRP A 300 18.96 -2.75 -1.55
CA TRP A 300 20.22 -3.46 -1.81
C TRP A 300 21.46 -2.56 -1.80
N ARG A 301 21.33 -1.24 -1.62
CA ARG A 301 22.46 -0.31 -1.71
C ARG A 301 23.23 -0.13 -0.39
N GLY A 302 22.59 -0.29 0.77
CA GLY A 302 23.19 -0.04 2.09
C GLY A 302 22.18 0.63 3.02
N HIS A 303 22.65 1.32 4.06
CA HIS A 303 21.79 2.13 4.93
C HIS A 303 22.49 3.42 5.38
N LEU A 304 21.68 4.44 5.69
CA LEU A 304 22.16 5.61 6.44
C LEU A 304 21.91 5.37 7.92
N ARG A 305 22.89 5.69 8.76
CA ARG A 305 22.74 5.69 10.22
C ARG A 305 22.70 7.11 10.72
N ALA A 306 21.63 7.46 11.42
CA ALA A 306 21.49 8.72 12.14
C ALA A 306 21.69 8.47 13.64
N ALA A 307 22.57 9.23 14.28
CA ALA A 307 22.94 9.04 15.68
C ALA A 307 23.01 10.37 16.42
N LEU A 308 22.44 10.41 17.63
CA LEU A 308 22.67 11.48 18.60
C LEU A 308 24.08 11.37 19.16
N ASP A 309 24.65 12.52 19.54
CA ASP A 309 25.90 12.54 20.29
C ASP A 309 25.65 11.98 21.70
N PRO A 310 26.45 11.02 22.18
CA PRO A 310 26.26 10.44 23.51
C PRO A 310 26.54 11.43 24.64
N ASP A 311 27.42 12.41 24.42
CA ASP A 311 27.85 13.37 25.45
C ASP A 311 26.97 14.63 25.46
N ASP A 312 26.36 14.96 24.31
CA ASP A 312 25.41 16.07 24.18
C ASP A 312 24.22 15.72 23.25
N PRO A 313 23.31 14.84 23.69
CA PRO A 313 22.21 14.34 22.85
C PRO A 313 21.18 15.40 22.44
N GLU A 314 21.12 16.51 23.18
CA GLU A 314 20.15 17.59 22.95
C GLU A 314 20.76 18.77 22.20
N GLY A 315 21.99 19.18 22.53
CA GLY A 315 22.66 20.34 21.95
C GLY A 315 23.41 20.06 20.65
N ALA A 316 24.05 18.89 20.52
CA ALA A 316 24.85 18.58 19.34
C ALA A 316 23.97 18.18 18.13
N PRO A 317 24.42 18.50 16.90
CA PRO A 317 23.74 18.06 15.69
C PRO A 317 23.87 16.54 15.52
N PRO A 318 22.76 15.80 15.27
CA PRO A 318 22.83 14.38 15.00
C PRO A 318 23.70 14.10 13.78
N ARG A 319 24.53 13.05 13.84
CA ARG A 319 25.41 12.65 12.73
C ARG A 319 24.75 11.61 11.85
N VAL A 320 24.83 11.81 10.54
CA VAL A 320 24.35 10.90 9.49
C VAL A 320 25.56 10.35 8.72
N THR A 321 25.67 9.02 8.70
CA THR A 321 26.81 8.28 8.13
C THR A 321 26.32 7.15 7.22
N GLY A 322 27.07 6.81 6.16
CA GLY A 322 26.77 5.66 5.30
C GLY A 322 27.36 4.35 5.84
N HIS A 323 26.61 3.26 5.75
CA HIS A 323 27.02 1.92 6.20
C HIS A 323 26.64 0.83 5.20
N GLU A 324 27.47 -0.20 5.11
CA GLU A 324 27.20 -1.37 4.27
C GLU A 324 26.11 -2.26 4.88
N ARG A 325 25.59 -3.18 4.07
CA ARG A 325 24.63 -4.19 4.52
C ARG A 325 25.32 -5.21 5.43
N GLY A 326 24.62 -5.69 6.46
CA GLY A 326 25.15 -6.65 7.44
C GLY A 326 25.76 -6.01 8.69
N GLN A 327 25.94 -4.69 8.70
CA GLN A 327 26.47 -3.93 9.84
C GLN A 327 25.34 -3.38 10.75
N GLU A 328 24.10 -3.88 10.64
CA GLU A 328 22.91 -3.29 11.27
C GLU A 328 22.63 -3.74 12.72
N GLY A 329 23.53 -4.53 13.32
CA GLY A 329 23.29 -5.24 14.58
C GLY A 329 22.73 -4.36 15.71
N GLY A 330 21.49 -4.62 16.12
CA GLY A 330 20.83 -3.98 17.27
C GLY A 330 20.32 -2.55 17.03
N ILE A 331 20.46 -1.98 15.82
CA ILE A 331 20.02 -0.60 15.53
C ILE A 331 18.58 -0.61 15.00
N PRO A 332 17.62 0.06 15.69
CA PRO A 332 16.25 0.13 15.23
C PRO A 332 16.13 0.92 13.92
N ARG A 333 15.17 0.52 13.09
CA ARG A 333 14.81 1.24 11.87
C ARG A 333 14.16 2.56 12.25
N LEU A 334 14.56 3.64 11.58
CA LEU A 334 13.85 4.91 11.64
C LEU A 334 12.52 4.78 10.88
N PRO A 335 11.36 5.00 11.54
CA PRO A 335 10.06 4.89 10.88
C PRO A 335 9.98 5.80 9.65
N SER A 336 9.32 5.32 8.61
CA SER A 336 9.20 6.02 7.32
C SER A 336 8.63 7.43 7.47
N TYR A 337 7.65 7.61 8.34
CA TYR A 337 7.03 8.92 8.58
C TYR A 337 8.00 9.97 9.12
N VAL A 338 9.16 9.60 9.67
CA VAL A 338 10.13 10.56 10.24
C VAL A 338 10.93 11.23 9.13
N TRP A 339 11.40 10.45 8.17
CA TRP A 339 12.34 10.92 7.15
C TRP A 339 11.68 11.14 5.79
N GLN A 340 10.50 10.57 5.55
CA GLN A 340 9.74 10.85 4.33
C GLN A 340 8.91 12.11 4.49
N ARG A 341 8.97 12.96 3.48
CA ARG A 341 8.04 14.09 3.34
C ARG A 341 6.63 13.57 3.16
N LEU A 342 5.66 14.27 3.75
CA LEU A 342 4.25 13.99 3.47
C LEU A 342 3.98 14.17 1.96
N PRO A 343 3.51 13.13 1.25
CA PRO A 343 3.32 13.20 -0.19
C PRO A 343 2.26 14.25 -0.57
N ASP A 344 1.35 14.56 0.35
CA ASP A 344 0.31 15.57 0.20
C ASP A 344 0.89 16.96 -0.09
N ILE A 345 1.98 17.35 0.57
CA ILE A 345 2.68 18.63 0.32
C ILE A 345 3.30 18.64 -1.08
N GLY A 346 3.91 17.53 -1.50
CA GLY A 346 4.47 17.38 -2.85
C GLY A 346 3.40 17.46 -3.94
N LEU A 347 2.23 16.85 -3.72
CA LEU A 347 1.12 16.87 -4.66
C LEU A 347 0.45 18.25 -4.76
N LEU A 348 0.22 18.92 -3.63
CA LEU A 348 -0.34 20.28 -3.59
C LEU A 348 0.57 21.25 -4.33
N ARG A 349 1.87 21.24 -4.02
CA ARG A 349 2.86 22.08 -4.69
C ARG A 349 2.90 21.85 -6.20
N ALA A 350 2.75 20.60 -6.63
CA ALA A 350 2.72 20.25 -8.05
C ALA A 350 1.35 20.51 -8.72
N GLY A 351 0.38 21.07 -8.00
CA GLY A 351 -0.99 21.31 -8.48
C GLY A 351 -1.73 20.04 -8.90
N ARG A 352 -1.35 18.89 -8.31
CA ARG A 352 -1.94 17.57 -8.63
C ARG A 352 -3.20 17.27 -7.84
N ILE A 353 -3.33 17.89 -6.67
CA ILE A 353 -4.52 17.88 -5.83
C ILE A 353 -4.72 19.29 -5.26
N ARG A 354 -5.91 19.56 -4.76
CA ARG A 354 -6.25 20.79 -4.01
C ARG A 354 -6.54 20.48 -2.54
N PRO A 355 -6.50 21.47 -1.62
CA PRO A 355 -6.82 21.27 -0.22
C PRO A 355 -8.17 20.57 0.04
N GLU A 356 -9.18 20.85 -0.79
CA GLU A 356 -10.53 20.27 -0.67
C GLU A 356 -10.59 18.77 -1.04
N GLU A 357 -9.57 18.28 -1.75
CA GLU A 357 -9.44 16.88 -2.19
C GLU A 357 -8.64 16.02 -1.20
N LEU A 358 -8.11 16.64 -0.12
CA LEU A 358 -7.45 15.93 0.96
C LEU A 358 -8.48 15.22 1.85
N HIS A 359 -8.02 14.20 2.57
CA HIS A 359 -8.77 13.63 3.67
C HIS A 359 -9.21 14.73 4.67
N PRO A 360 -10.46 14.78 5.16
CA PRO A 360 -10.97 15.84 6.05
C PRO A 360 -10.09 16.11 7.27
N LEU A 361 -9.67 15.06 8.00
CA LEU A 361 -8.74 15.21 9.13
C LEU A 361 -7.37 15.78 8.74
N VAL A 362 -6.87 15.45 7.53
CA VAL A 362 -5.61 16.00 7.01
C VAL A 362 -5.80 17.47 6.63
N ALA A 363 -6.88 17.79 5.91
CA ALA A 363 -7.19 19.16 5.53
C ALA A 363 -7.40 20.06 6.76
N ALA A 364 -8.13 19.59 7.78
CA ALA A 364 -8.34 20.34 9.02
C ALA A 364 -7.01 20.64 9.74
N ALA A 365 -6.05 19.73 9.72
CA ALA A 365 -4.74 19.94 10.33
C ALA A 365 -3.83 20.89 9.53
N LEU A 366 -3.87 20.80 8.20
CA LEU A 366 -2.96 21.53 7.31
C LEU A 366 -3.51 22.90 6.91
N PHE A 367 -4.81 22.99 6.68
CA PHE A 367 -5.57 24.15 6.18
C PHE A 367 -6.84 24.35 7.02
N PRO A 368 -6.73 24.78 8.29
CA PRO A 368 -7.88 24.90 9.20
C PRO A 368 -8.93 25.93 8.74
N HIS A 369 -8.59 26.79 7.77
CA HIS A 369 -9.48 27.79 7.18
C HIS A 369 -9.94 27.40 5.76
N ALA A 370 -9.65 26.19 5.29
CA ALA A 370 -10.17 25.71 4.02
C ALA A 370 -11.70 25.58 4.07
N GLY A 371 -12.34 25.71 2.91
CA GLY A 371 -13.78 25.49 2.76
C GLY A 371 -14.20 24.03 3.02
N PRO A 372 -15.42 23.64 2.62
CA PRO A 372 -15.90 22.27 2.79
C PRO A 372 -14.95 21.26 2.12
N VAL A 373 -14.41 20.33 2.92
CA VAL A 373 -13.51 19.25 2.46
C VAL A 373 -14.31 17.97 2.40
N ALA A 374 -14.36 17.36 1.22
CA ALA A 374 -15.09 16.12 0.98
C ALA A 374 -14.16 14.92 0.72
N GLY A 375 -12.86 15.15 0.59
CA GLY A 375 -11.92 14.12 0.16
C GLY A 375 -11.81 14.01 -1.36
N PRO A 376 -11.21 12.91 -1.85
CA PRO A 376 -10.93 12.72 -3.26
C PRO A 376 -12.20 12.81 -4.13
N PRO A 377 -12.09 13.25 -5.39
CA PRO A 377 -13.26 13.37 -6.27
C PRO A 377 -13.92 12.01 -6.53
N GLU A 378 -15.26 12.01 -6.62
CA GLU A 378 -16.05 10.84 -6.99
C GLU A 378 -15.61 10.26 -8.35
N PRO A 379 -15.77 8.93 -8.55
CA PRO A 379 -15.42 8.29 -9.81
C PRO A 379 -16.29 8.85 -10.93
N ARG A 380 -15.68 9.06 -12.09
CA ARG A 380 -16.42 9.52 -13.27
C ARG A 380 -17.15 8.32 -13.87
N LEU A 381 -18.46 8.47 -14.06
CA LEU A 381 -19.26 7.50 -14.79
C LEU A 381 -18.78 7.39 -16.25
N PRO A 382 -18.88 6.21 -16.88
CA PRO A 382 -18.42 6.01 -18.25
C PRO A 382 -19.22 6.85 -19.24
N GLU A 383 -18.56 7.86 -19.83
CA GLU A 383 -19.14 8.70 -20.88
C GLU A 383 -19.03 8.07 -22.27
N PRO A 384 -19.95 8.40 -23.21
CA PRO A 384 -19.83 7.99 -24.59
C PRO A 384 -18.55 8.51 -25.28
N VAL A 385 -17.92 7.67 -26.09
CA VAL A 385 -16.66 7.95 -26.77
C VAL A 385 -16.86 7.98 -28.27
N ARG A 386 -16.39 9.06 -28.92
CA ARG A 386 -16.41 9.17 -30.39
C ARG A 386 -15.24 8.41 -31.02
N ILE A 387 -15.53 7.66 -32.06
CA ILE A 387 -14.56 6.85 -32.80
C ILE A 387 -14.82 6.92 -34.30
N ARG A 388 -13.74 6.91 -35.09
CA ARG A 388 -13.84 6.83 -36.55
C ARG A 388 -13.97 5.36 -36.98
N CYS A 389 -15.01 5.02 -37.73
CA CYS A 389 -15.27 3.67 -38.22
C CYS A 389 -15.75 3.72 -39.67
N GLY A 390 -15.07 3.05 -40.59
CA GLY A 390 -15.47 3.01 -42.01
C GLY A 390 -15.66 4.39 -42.67
N GLY A 391 -14.93 5.42 -42.24
CA GLY A 391 -15.12 6.78 -42.75
C GLY A 391 -16.31 7.56 -42.16
N ALA A 392 -17.00 7.02 -41.14
CA ALA A 392 -18.03 7.72 -40.37
C ALA A 392 -17.57 7.93 -38.91
N TRP A 393 -18.18 8.90 -38.21
CA TRP A 393 -18.00 9.06 -36.76
C TRP A 393 -19.11 8.30 -36.06
N HIS A 394 -18.73 7.36 -35.20
CA HIS A 394 -19.64 6.62 -34.34
C HIS A 394 -19.44 7.02 -32.88
N GLU A 395 -20.47 6.80 -32.08
CA GLU A 395 -20.41 6.87 -30.63
C GLU A 395 -20.44 5.45 -30.08
N ILE A 396 -19.54 5.15 -29.15
CA ILE A 396 -19.50 3.90 -28.40
C ILE A 396 -19.57 4.18 -26.90
N ALA A 397 -20.41 3.45 -26.18
CA ALA A 397 -20.63 3.64 -24.75
C ALA A 397 -20.96 2.32 -24.08
N SER A 398 -20.58 2.17 -22.81
CA SER A 398 -21.05 1.07 -21.99
C SER A 398 -22.51 1.32 -21.62
N ARG A 399 -23.43 0.47 -22.09
CA ARG A 399 -24.87 0.57 -21.85
C ARG A 399 -25.44 -0.84 -21.68
N ASP A 400 -26.28 -1.03 -20.66
CA ASP A 400 -26.91 -2.30 -20.33
C ASP A 400 -25.90 -3.46 -20.20
N GLY A 401 -24.74 -3.19 -19.57
CA GLY A 401 -23.72 -4.22 -19.33
C GLY A 401 -22.97 -4.66 -20.59
N ALA A 402 -22.93 -3.85 -21.65
CA ALA A 402 -22.12 -4.11 -22.83
C ALA A 402 -21.57 -2.83 -23.44
N LEU A 403 -20.38 -2.89 -24.05
CA LEU A 403 -19.93 -1.82 -24.92
C LEU A 403 -20.81 -1.85 -26.18
N LYS A 404 -21.61 -0.81 -26.39
CA LYS A 404 -22.54 -0.67 -27.52
C LYS A 404 -22.07 0.40 -28.50
N GLY A 405 -22.42 0.21 -29.76
CA GLY A 405 -22.19 1.13 -30.87
C GLY A 405 -23.25 0.89 -31.95
N PRO A 406 -23.24 1.62 -33.08
CA PRO A 406 -24.32 1.57 -34.08
C PRO A 406 -24.30 0.30 -34.96
N HIS A 407 -23.59 -0.75 -34.56
CA HIS A 407 -23.41 -1.97 -35.33
C HIS A 407 -24.24 -3.13 -34.79
N THR A 408 -24.78 -3.95 -35.69
CA THR A 408 -25.50 -5.18 -35.36
C THR A 408 -24.55 -6.28 -34.87
N GLU A 409 -25.09 -7.26 -34.15
CA GLU A 409 -24.33 -8.42 -33.72
C GLU A 409 -23.81 -9.26 -34.90
N GLN A 410 -24.57 -9.32 -36.00
CA GLN A 410 -24.15 -10.04 -37.20
C GLN A 410 -22.92 -9.40 -37.86
N GLU A 411 -22.88 -8.06 -37.94
CA GLU A 411 -21.71 -7.32 -38.42
C GLU A 411 -20.50 -7.56 -37.53
N ARG A 412 -20.70 -7.53 -36.20
CA ARG A 412 -19.63 -7.81 -35.22
C ARG A 412 -19.05 -9.20 -35.41
N ARG A 413 -19.89 -10.23 -35.54
CA ARG A 413 -19.46 -11.61 -35.78
C ARG A 413 -18.68 -11.75 -37.08
N ARG A 414 -19.15 -11.12 -38.16
CA ARG A 414 -18.46 -11.13 -39.45
C ARG A 414 -17.06 -10.54 -39.34
N GLU A 415 -16.91 -9.38 -38.71
CA GLU A 415 -15.61 -8.71 -38.54
C GLU A 415 -14.68 -9.48 -37.61
N LEU A 416 -15.19 -10.05 -36.52
CA LEU A 416 -14.41 -10.92 -35.63
C LEU A 416 -13.91 -12.18 -36.34
N ALA A 417 -14.73 -12.79 -37.20
CA ALA A 417 -14.32 -13.91 -38.02
C ALA A 417 -13.20 -13.51 -39.00
N LEU A 418 -13.33 -12.35 -39.67
CA LEU A 418 -12.27 -11.81 -40.54
C LEU A 418 -10.95 -11.65 -39.78
N ARG A 419 -10.99 -11.12 -38.56
CA ARG A 419 -9.80 -11.02 -37.70
C ARG A 419 -9.20 -12.38 -37.38
N ALA A 420 -10.02 -13.38 -37.05
CA ALA A 420 -9.55 -14.72 -36.72
C ALA A 420 -8.81 -15.38 -37.89
N PHE A 421 -9.17 -15.05 -39.14
CA PHE A 421 -8.47 -15.49 -40.35
C PHE A 421 -7.30 -14.57 -40.77
N GLY A 422 -6.82 -13.70 -39.88
CA GLY A 422 -5.67 -12.81 -40.14
C GLY A 422 -6.01 -11.48 -40.81
N GLY A 423 -7.30 -11.17 -41.00
CA GLY A 423 -7.76 -9.89 -41.52
C GLY A 423 -7.61 -8.74 -40.50
N THR A 424 -7.50 -7.51 -41.00
CA THR A 424 -7.44 -6.31 -40.15
C THR A 424 -8.85 -5.80 -39.85
N ILE A 425 -9.18 -5.58 -38.58
CA ILE A 425 -10.39 -4.85 -38.17
C ILE A 425 -10.04 -3.43 -37.73
N GLY A 426 -10.93 -2.48 -37.99
CA GLY A 426 -10.76 -1.07 -37.64
C GLY A 426 -11.94 -0.49 -36.86
N GLY A 427 -11.80 0.75 -36.41
CA GLY A 427 -12.88 1.51 -35.78
C GLY A 427 -13.55 0.80 -34.60
N CYS A 428 -14.88 0.78 -34.58
CA CYS A 428 -15.68 0.22 -33.49
C CYS A 428 -15.31 -1.24 -33.19
N PHE A 429 -15.10 -2.07 -34.21
CA PHE A 429 -14.79 -3.49 -34.04
C PHE A 429 -13.43 -3.71 -33.37
N ALA A 430 -12.42 -2.94 -33.77
CA ALA A 430 -11.11 -2.97 -33.12
C ALA A 430 -11.20 -2.55 -31.64
N ALA A 431 -12.00 -1.52 -31.34
CA ALA A 431 -12.22 -1.06 -29.99
C ALA A 431 -12.95 -2.11 -29.11
N HIS A 432 -14.03 -2.72 -29.60
CA HIS A 432 -14.71 -3.80 -28.88
C HIS A 432 -13.78 -4.98 -28.61
N ALA A 433 -13.03 -5.41 -29.62
CA ALA A 433 -12.14 -6.55 -29.46
C ALA A 433 -10.98 -6.23 -28.51
N ALA A 434 -10.48 -4.99 -28.49
CA ALA A 434 -9.45 -4.56 -27.53
C ALA A 434 -10.00 -4.38 -26.11
N TRP A 435 -11.28 -4.05 -25.97
CA TRP A 435 -11.97 -3.97 -24.69
C TRP A 435 -12.10 -5.34 -24.03
N THR A 436 -12.49 -6.36 -24.80
CA THR A 436 -12.74 -7.72 -24.27
C THR A 436 -11.53 -8.65 -24.28
N SER A 437 -10.46 -8.34 -25.01
CA SER A 437 -9.20 -9.11 -24.97
C SER A 437 -8.13 -8.48 -24.08
N GLY A 438 -8.22 -7.18 -23.81
CA GLY A 438 -7.16 -6.42 -23.18
C GLY A 438 -6.04 -5.98 -24.14
N GLU A 439 -6.14 -6.32 -25.42
CA GLU A 439 -5.09 -6.16 -26.44
C GLU A 439 -5.54 -5.36 -27.66
N GLY A 440 -4.64 -4.52 -28.16
CA GLY A 440 -4.87 -3.70 -29.34
C GLY A 440 -5.21 -2.26 -28.99
N TRP A 441 -5.71 -1.55 -30.00
CA TRP A 441 -5.91 -0.12 -29.92
C TRP A 441 -7.26 0.24 -29.28
N LEU A 442 -7.22 1.22 -28.38
CA LEU A 442 -8.40 1.88 -27.81
C LEU A 442 -8.24 3.41 -27.94
N PRO A 443 -9.33 4.14 -28.24
CA PRO A 443 -9.39 5.58 -28.03
C PRO A 443 -8.94 5.96 -26.63
N ARG A 444 -8.35 7.16 -26.47
CA ARG A 444 -7.80 7.62 -25.19
C ARG A 444 -8.83 7.54 -24.07
N ALA A 445 -10.04 8.06 -24.28
CA ALA A 445 -11.10 8.07 -23.29
C ALA A 445 -11.51 6.65 -22.82
N LEU A 446 -11.67 5.69 -23.74
CA LEU A 446 -11.94 4.29 -23.34
C LEU A 446 -10.77 3.65 -22.60
N ARG A 447 -9.53 3.97 -22.98
CA ARG A 447 -8.36 3.47 -22.27
C ARG A 447 -8.31 4.00 -20.84
N GLU A 448 -8.68 5.26 -20.64
CA GLU A 448 -8.79 5.90 -19.33
C GLU A 448 -9.93 5.29 -18.51
N GLN A 449 -11.13 5.08 -19.08
CA GLN A 449 -12.24 4.40 -18.39
C GLN A 449 -11.86 2.97 -17.95
N ARG A 450 -11.22 2.20 -18.83
CA ARG A 450 -10.71 0.86 -18.49
C ARG A 450 -9.68 0.93 -17.37
N GLN A 451 -8.75 1.87 -17.44
CA GLN A 451 -7.71 2.05 -16.42
C GLN A 451 -8.32 2.45 -15.07
N GLU A 452 -9.29 3.36 -15.07
CA GLU A 452 -10.03 3.81 -13.89
C GLU A 452 -10.65 2.62 -13.15
N LEU A 453 -11.41 1.79 -13.88
CA LEU A 453 -12.05 0.60 -13.31
C LEU A 453 -11.03 -0.32 -12.63
N PHE A 454 -9.92 -0.64 -13.30
CA PHE A 454 -8.92 -1.54 -12.74
C PHE A 454 -8.07 -0.91 -11.62
N LEU A 455 -7.96 0.42 -11.56
CA LEU A 455 -7.36 1.11 -10.41
C LEU A 455 -8.26 0.98 -9.16
N HIS A 456 -9.57 1.15 -9.29
CA HIS A 456 -10.51 0.92 -8.19
C HIS A 456 -10.42 -0.53 -7.69
N VAL A 457 -10.44 -1.51 -8.61
CA VAL A 457 -10.23 -2.93 -8.29
C VAL A 457 -8.90 -3.16 -7.56
N GLN A 458 -7.79 -2.61 -8.06
CA GLN A 458 -6.46 -2.77 -7.47
C GLN A 458 -6.41 -2.27 -6.02
N HIS A 459 -7.19 -1.23 -5.71
CA HIS A 459 -7.26 -0.64 -4.38
C HIS A 459 -8.33 -1.25 -3.46
N GLY A 460 -9.03 -2.28 -3.95
CA GLY A 460 -10.09 -2.99 -3.22
C GLY A 460 -11.41 -2.24 -3.15
N ASP A 461 -11.62 -1.32 -4.08
CA ASP A 461 -12.72 -0.35 -4.03
C ASP A 461 -14.04 -0.91 -4.60
N THR A 462 -14.55 -1.93 -3.89
CA THR A 462 -15.68 -2.78 -4.30
C THR A 462 -16.92 -1.97 -4.66
N GLU A 463 -17.25 -0.96 -3.87
CA GLU A 463 -18.46 -0.18 -4.05
C GLU A 463 -18.43 0.69 -5.33
N THR A 464 -17.24 1.12 -5.80
CA THR A 464 -17.10 1.93 -7.02
C THR A 464 -17.24 1.00 -8.18
N LEU A 465 -16.64 -0.19 -8.08
CA LEU A 465 -16.85 -1.22 -9.07
C LEU A 465 -18.34 -1.55 -9.21
N LEU A 466 -19.08 -1.72 -8.09
CA LEU A 466 -20.52 -1.92 -8.12
C LEU A 466 -21.25 -0.74 -8.76
N ALA A 467 -20.98 0.50 -8.33
CA ALA A 467 -21.59 1.70 -8.90
C ALA A 467 -21.31 1.86 -10.41
N LEU A 468 -20.10 1.54 -10.86
CA LEU A 468 -19.74 1.54 -12.29
C LEU A 468 -20.48 0.45 -13.05
N LEU A 469 -20.64 -0.74 -12.48
CA LEU A 469 -21.44 -1.82 -13.07
C LEU A 469 -22.93 -1.48 -13.12
N ASP A 470 -23.46 -0.81 -12.09
CA ASP A 470 -24.84 -0.30 -12.04
C ASP A 470 -25.08 0.80 -13.07
N ALA A 471 -24.07 1.63 -13.33
CA ALA A 471 -24.08 2.61 -14.41
C ALA A 471 -23.96 1.99 -15.82
N GLY A 472 -23.96 0.65 -15.94
CA GLY A 472 -23.97 -0.06 -17.21
C GLY A 472 -22.60 -0.38 -17.79
N THR A 473 -21.52 -0.28 -17.01
CA THR A 473 -20.17 -0.71 -17.45
C THR A 473 -20.19 -2.16 -17.92
N ASP A 474 -19.54 -2.42 -19.05
CA ASP A 474 -19.38 -3.77 -19.61
C ASP A 474 -18.49 -4.67 -18.72
N PRO A 475 -19.02 -5.75 -18.13
CA PRO A 475 -18.26 -6.63 -17.24
C PRO A 475 -17.27 -7.55 -17.99
N TYR A 476 -17.34 -7.64 -19.33
CA TYR A 476 -16.40 -8.40 -20.15
C TYR A 476 -15.09 -7.65 -20.41
N VAL A 477 -14.92 -6.45 -19.83
CA VAL A 477 -13.67 -5.70 -19.90
C VAL A 477 -12.49 -6.52 -19.39
N ARG A 478 -11.36 -6.47 -20.11
CA ARG A 478 -10.10 -7.10 -19.68
C ARG A 478 -8.97 -6.10 -19.55
N ASP A 479 -8.13 -6.28 -18.52
CA ASP A 479 -6.95 -5.47 -18.32
C ASP A 479 -5.83 -5.81 -19.32
N ARG A 480 -4.67 -5.13 -19.23
CA ARG A 480 -3.53 -5.38 -20.12
C ARG A 480 -2.86 -6.73 -19.94
N LYS A 481 -3.14 -7.44 -18.83
CA LYS A 481 -2.72 -8.82 -18.56
C LYS A 481 -3.76 -9.84 -19.02
N GLY A 482 -4.85 -9.39 -19.66
CA GLY A 482 -5.94 -10.25 -20.10
C GLY A 482 -6.83 -10.74 -18.95
N ARG A 483 -6.73 -10.12 -17.76
CA ARG A 483 -7.58 -10.47 -16.61
C ARG A 483 -8.95 -9.82 -16.76
N GLY A 484 -10.01 -10.62 -16.63
CA GLY A 484 -11.38 -10.13 -16.51
C GLY A 484 -11.78 -9.85 -15.06
N LEU A 485 -13.05 -9.51 -14.83
CA LEU A 485 -13.54 -9.20 -13.47
C LEU A 485 -13.51 -10.40 -12.51
N LEU A 486 -13.69 -11.63 -13.01
CA LEU A 486 -13.57 -12.84 -12.19
C LEU A 486 -12.13 -13.07 -11.70
N HIS A 487 -11.11 -12.79 -12.52
CA HIS A 487 -9.70 -12.93 -12.14
C HIS A 487 -9.27 -11.99 -11.02
N VAL A 488 -9.93 -10.84 -10.88
CA VAL A 488 -9.54 -9.78 -9.94
C VAL A 488 -10.38 -9.76 -8.67
N LEU A 489 -11.32 -10.71 -8.51
CA LEU A 489 -12.05 -10.93 -7.27
C LEU A 489 -11.18 -11.08 -6.00
N PRO A 490 -9.94 -11.58 -6.06
CA PRO A 490 -9.07 -11.61 -4.87
C PRO A 490 -8.80 -10.23 -4.26
N LEU A 491 -8.98 -9.15 -5.03
CA LEU A 491 -8.65 -7.79 -4.63
C LEU A 491 -9.82 -7.03 -3.99
N VAL A 492 -11.05 -7.50 -4.18
CA VAL A 492 -12.31 -6.83 -3.81
C VAL A 492 -13.19 -7.75 -2.96
N ASP A 493 -14.28 -7.25 -2.37
CA ASP A 493 -15.26 -8.13 -1.72
C ASP A 493 -16.03 -8.90 -2.80
N HIS A 494 -15.74 -10.20 -2.90
CA HIS A 494 -16.30 -11.05 -3.93
C HIS A 494 -17.75 -11.43 -3.68
N ARG A 495 -18.26 -11.31 -2.45
CA ARG A 495 -19.62 -11.75 -2.08
C ARG A 495 -20.72 -11.09 -2.91
N PRO A 496 -20.75 -9.76 -3.09
CA PRO A 496 -21.73 -9.12 -3.97
C PRO A 496 -21.39 -9.27 -5.47
N LEU A 497 -20.11 -9.47 -5.81
CA LEU A 497 -19.64 -9.44 -7.20
C LEU A 497 -19.75 -10.79 -7.90
N LEU A 498 -19.34 -11.89 -7.26
CA LEU A 498 -19.28 -13.20 -7.90
C LEU A 498 -20.65 -13.66 -8.44
N PRO A 499 -21.75 -13.64 -7.67
CA PRO A 499 -23.06 -14.04 -8.20
C PRO A 499 -23.50 -13.15 -9.36
N ARG A 500 -23.26 -11.85 -9.28
CA ARG A 500 -23.61 -10.87 -10.33
C ARG A 500 -22.84 -11.12 -11.62
N LEU A 501 -21.54 -11.37 -11.53
CA LEU A 501 -20.68 -11.63 -12.70
C LEU A 501 -21.03 -12.97 -13.36
N LEU A 502 -21.38 -13.99 -12.57
CA LEU A 502 -21.86 -15.27 -13.11
C LEU A 502 -23.23 -15.13 -13.78
N ALA A 503 -24.15 -14.35 -13.19
CA ALA A 503 -25.45 -14.05 -13.80
C ALA A 503 -25.31 -13.27 -15.12
N ALA A 504 -24.26 -12.46 -15.26
CA ALA A 504 -23.89 -11.80 -16.51
C ALA A 504 -23.25 -12.75 -17.55
N GLY A 505 -23.02 -14.02 -17.21
CA GLY A 505 -22.48 -15.03 -18.13
C GLY A 505 -20.97 -14.94 -18.34
N LEU A 506 -20.20 -14.48 -17.35
CA LEU A 506 -18.75 -14.53 -17.40
C LEU A 506 -18.26 -15.99 -17.24
N ASP A 507 -17.29 -16.37 -18.07
CA ASP A 507 -16.70 -17.70 -18.08
C ASP A 507 -15.74 -17.92 -16.90
N LEU A 508 -16.05 -18.90 -16.05
CA LEU A 508 -15.24 -19.33 -14.91
C LEU A 508 -13.91 -19.95 -15.30
N GLU A 509 -13.75 -20.37 -16.54
CA GLU A 509 -12.54 -21.01 -17.07
C GLU A 509 -11.76 -20.09 -18.02
N ALA A 510 -12.19 -18.82 -18.13
CA ALA A 510 -11.50 -17.82 -18.92
C ALA A 510 -10.04 -17.70 -18.49
N LYS A 511 -9.11 -17.85 -19.44
CA LYS A 511 -7.67 -17.68 -19.17
C LYS A 511 -7.24 -16.23 -19.35
N ASP A 512 -6.35 -15.77 -18.47
CA ASP A 512 -5.57 -14.55 -18.69
C ASP A 512 -4.34 -14.83 -19.56
N LYS A 513 -3.48 -13.82 -19.79
CA LYS A 513 -2.29 -13.99 -20.64
C LYS A 513 -1.24 -14.92 -20.05
N THR A 514 -1.27 -15.17 -18.75
CA THR A 514 -0.41 -16.14 -18.08
C THR A 514 -1.04 -17.52 -18.02
N GLY A 515 -2.15 -17.75 -18.74
CA GLY A 515 -2.87 -19.01 -18.76
C GLY A 515 -3.71 -19.27 -17.52
N ARG A 516 -3.87 -18.29 -16.60
CA ARG A 516 -4.55 -18.49 -15.31
C ARG A 516 -6.06 -18.37 -15.44
N THR A 517 -6.79 -19.31 -14.84
CA THR A 517 -8.22 -19.19 -14.57
C THR A 517 -8.49 -18.31 -13.34
N PRO A 518 -9.72 -17.79 -13.15
CA PRO A 518 -10.13 -17.11 -11.92
C PRO A 518 -9.78 -17.85 -10.63
N LEU A 519 -9.95 -19.18 -10.58
CA LEU A 519 -9.56 -19.99 -9.42
C LEU A 519 -8.04 -19.98 -9.18
N GLN A 520 -7.25 -20.08 -10.25
CA GLN A 520 -5.78 -19.95 -10.14
C GLN A 520 -5.38 -18.56 -9.67
N SER A 521 -6.00 -17.49 -10.19
CA SER A 521 -5.76 -16.13 -9.70
C SER A 521 -6.06 -16.00 -8.20
N ALA A 522 -7.14 -16.61 -7.69
CA ALA A 522 -7.45 -16.59 -6.26
C ALA A 522 -6.40 -17.31 -5.39
N VAL A 523 -5.79 -18.38 -5.88
CA VAL A 523 -4.70 -19.06 -5.18
C VAL A 523 -3.41 -18.24 -5.25
N HIS A 524 -3.02 -17.79 -6.44
CA HIS A 524 -1.77 -17.07 -6.70
C HIS A 524 -1.73 -15.70 -6.01
N ASP A 525 -2.82 -14.94 -6.07
CA ASP A 525 -2.86 -13.55 -5.60
C ASP A 525 -3.32 -13.44 -4.13
N CYS A 526 -3.25 -14.52 -3.35
CA CYS A 526 -3.64 -14.57 -1.93
C CYS A 526 -5.11 -14.17 -1.66
N GLY A 527 -6.04 -14.60 -2.52
CA GLY A 527 -7.48 -14.43 -2.29
C GLY A 527 -7.97 -15.22 -1.07
N SER A 528 -9.09 -14.81 -0.48
CA SER A 528 -9.63 -15.44 0.74
C SER A 528 -10.03 -16.91 0.52
N VAL A 529 -10.00 -17.72 1.60
CA VAL A 529 -10.52 -19.10 1.55
C VAL A 529 -11.98 -19.14 1.12
N ALA A 530 -12.78 -18.15 1.57
CA ALA A 530 -14.18 -18.01 1.18
C ALA A 530 -14.33 -17.86 -0.33
N LEU A 531 -13.55 -16.98 -0.98
CA LEU A 531 -13.56 -16.83 -2.44
C LEU A 531 -13.21 -18.15 -3.15
N VAL A 532 -12.18 -18.86 -2.67
CA VAL A 532 -11.79 -20.15 -3.25
C VAL A 532 -12.92 -21.17 -3.14
N ARG A 533 -13.59 -21.25 -1.98
CA ARG A 533 -14.74 -22.14 -1.78
C ARG A 533 -15.92 -21.77 -2.67
N ASP A 534 -16.23 -20.48 -2.80
CA ASP A 534 -17.35 -20.01 -3.61
C ASP A 534 -17.11 -20.25 -5.11
N LEU A 535 -15.87 -20.09 -5.60
CA LEU A 535 -15.50 -20.45 -6.98
C LEU A 535 -15.62 -21.96 -7.23
N LEU A 536 -15.20 -22.80 -6.27
CA LEU A 536 -15.37 -24.24 -6.36
C LEU A 536 -16.85 -24.64 -6.36
N ALA A 537 -17.67 -23.99 -5.53
CA ALA A 537 -19.11 -24.20 -5.48
C ALA A 537 -19.81 -23.77 -6.78
N ALA A 538 -19.27 -22.75 -7.44
CA ALA A 538 -19.72 -22.31 -8.77
C ALA A 538 -19.26 -23.25 -9.92
N GLY A 539 -18.46 -24.27 -9.62
CA GLY A 539 -18.03 -25.29 -10.59
C GLY A 539 -16.67 -25.04 -11.24
N ALA A 540 -15.83 -24.16 -10.67
CA ALA A 540 -14.48 -23.92 -11.18
C ALA A 540 -13.64 -25.21 -11.19
N ARG A 541 -12.94 -25.45 -12.30
CA ARG A 541 -12.11 -26.65 -12.49
C ARG A 541 -10.82 -26.59 -11.68
N ILE A 542 -10.44 -27.74 -11.13
CA ILE A 542 -9.21 -27.89 -10.34
C ILE A 542 -8.06 -28.52 -11.14
N ASP A 543 -8.34 -29.10 -12.31
CA ASP A 543 -7.39 -29.70 -13.23
C ASP A 543 -6.83 -28.68 -14.23
N VAL A 544 -6.37 -27.56 -13.69
CA VAL A 544 -5.90 -26.40 -14.45
C VAL A 544 -4.43 -26.11 -14.15
N THR A 545 -3.71 -25.68 -15.18
CA THR A 545 -2.31 -25.24 -15.11
C THR A 545 -2.15 -23.90 -15.81
N ASP A 546 -1.22 -23.09 -15.30
CA ASP A 546 -0.86 -21.82 -15.93
C ASP A 546 0.09 -22.04 -17.12
N GLU A 547 0.55 -20.96 -17.77
CA GLU A 547 1.47 -21.03 -18.92
C GLU A 547 2.79 -21.73 -18.61
N THR A 548 3.17 -21.77 -17.33
CA THR A 548 4.39 -22.43 -16.85
C THR A 548 4.14 -23.87 -16.39
N GLU A 549 2.94 -24.38 -16.68
CA GLU A 549 2.43 -25.67 -16.25
C GLU A 549 2.35 -25.81 -14.72
N THR A 550 2.28 -24.70 -13.97
CA THR A 550 2.11 -24.75 -12.51
C THR A 550 0.66 -25.11 -12.15
N SER A 551 0.48 -26.18 -11.38
CA SER A 551 -0.84 -26.60 -10.89
C SER A 551 -1.27 -25.85 -9.62
N LEU A 552 -2.56 -25.93 -9.26
CA LEU A 552 -3.08 -25.35 -8.02
C LEU A 552 -2.36 -25.89 -6.78
N ALA A 553 -2.05 -27.19 -6.74
CA ALA A 553 -1.32 -27.81 -5.62
C ALA A 553 0.10 -27.25 -5.47
N GLN A 554 0.81 -27.06 -6.59
CA GLN A 554 2.14 -26.45 -6.61
C GLN A 554 2.09 -24.97 -6.22
N ALA A 555 1.10 -24.23 -6.70
CA ALA A 555 0.90 -22.83 -6.31
C ALA A 555 0.61 -22.69 -4.81
N ILE A 556 -0.26 -23.53 -4.23
CA ILE A 556 -0.56 -23.55 -2.80
C ILE A 556 0.70 -23.76 -1.97
N ARG A 557 1.57 -24.71 -2.36
CA ARG A 557 2.87 -24.96 -1.69
C ARG A 557 3.84 -23.79 -1.88
N ARG A 558 4.00 -23.30 -3.12
CA ARG A 558 4.90 -22.18 -3.46
C ARG A 558 4.60 -20.93 -2.64
N TYR A 559 3.31 -20.65 -2.47
CA TYR A 559 2.81 -19.52 -1.72
C TYR A 559 2.42 -19.94 -0.30
N GLN A 560 2.86 -21.07 0.24
CA GLN A 560 2.57 -21.49 1.63
C GLN A 560 1.13 -21.19 2.13
N ARG A 561 0.13 -21.50 1.30
CA ARG A 561 -1.30 -21.28 1.59
C ARG A 561 -1.85 -22.42 2.46
N ALA A 562 -1.45 -22.45 3.72
CA ALA A 562 -1.87 -23.48 4.69
C ALA A 562 -3.41 -23.57 4.81
N ASP A 563 -4.07 -22.42 4.70
CA ASP A 563 -5.51 -22.24 4.68
C ASP A 563 -6.21 -22.98 3.50
N LEU A 564 -5.45 -23.37 2.47
CA LEU A 564 -5.92 -24.10 1.29
C LEU A 564 -5.46 -25.57 1.24
N MET A 565 -5.04 -26.16 2.37
CA MET A 565 -4.62 -27.57 2.42
C MET A 565 -5.68 -28.54 1.91
N PHE A 566 -6.96 -28.25 2.15
CA PHE A 566 -8.06 -29.05 1.62
C PHE A 566 -8.04 -29.10 0.08
N LEU A 567 -7.79 -27.97 -0.60
CA LEU A 567 -7.76 -27.89 -2.06
C LEU A 567 -6.49 -28.55 -2.61
N ARG A 568 -5.33 -28.34 -1.97
CA ARG A 568 -4.09 -29.00 -2.38
C ARG A 568 -4.24 -30.52 -2.35
N ARG A 569 -4.72 -31.07 -1.23
CA ARG A 569 -4.96 -32.51 -1.07
C ARG A 569 -5.96 -33.04 -2.10
N ARG A 570 -7.02 -32.26 -2.36
CA ARG A 570 -8.01 -32.60 -3.40
C ARG A 570 -7.39 -32.72 -4.79
N VAL A 571 -6.59 -31.73 -5.21
CA VAL A 571 -5.92 -31.73 -6.52
C VAL A 571 -4.97 -32.92 -6.65
N LEU A 572 -4.14 -33.21 -5.64
CA LEU A 572 -3.19 -34.32 -5.68
C LEU A 572 -3.88 -35.69 -5.76
N ARG A 573 -5.02 -35.83 -5.09
CA ARG A 573 -5.83 -37.06 -5.10
C ARG A 573 -6.60 -37.26 -6.42
N GLU A 574 -7.23 -36.22 -6.94
CA GLU A 574 -8.07 -36.31 -8.16
C GLU A 574 -7.24 -36.25 -9.46
N HIS A 575 -6.08 -35.58 -9.44
CA HIS A 575 -5.23 -35.36 -10.61
C HIS A 575 -3.74 -35.59 -10.27
N PRO A 576 -3.34 -36.83 -9.96
CA PRO A 576 -1.96 -37.14 -9.61
C PRO A 576 -1.02 -36.82 -10.77
N GLY A 577 0.12 -36.17 -10.46
CA GLY A 577 1.11 -35.77 -11.46
C GLY A 577 0.76 -34.51 -12.26
N LEU A 578 -0.34 -33.81 -11.93
CA LEU A 578 -0.66 -32.52 -12.53
C LEU A 578 0.31 -31.43 -12.02
N GLY A 579 1.08 -30.88 -12.94
CA GLY A 579 2.04 -29.80 -12.67
C GLY A 579 3.41 -30.08 -13.30
N ALA A 580 4.27 -29.08 -13.32
CA ALA A 580 5.60 -29.22 -13.92
C ALA A 580 6.66 -29.72 -12.93
N ARG A 581 7.45 -30.70 -13.35
CA ARG A 581 8.54 -31.29 -12.54
C ARG A 581 9.62 -30.28 -12.11
N TRP A 582 9.86 -29.25 -12.92
CA TRP A 582 10.83 -28.20 -12.57
C TRP A 582 10.35 -27.35 -11.40
N VAL A 583 9.03 -27.17 -11.24
CA VAL A 583 8.43 -26.49 -10.09
C VAL A 583 8.65 -27.32 -8.84
N ASP A 584 8.50 -28.64 -8.91
CA ASP A 584 8.78 -29.53 -7.77
C ASP A 584 10.24 -29.43 -7.34
N ALA A 585 11.17 -29.45 -8.29
CA ALA A 585 12.60 -29.27 -8.02
C ALA A 585 12.91 -27.89 -7.39
N LEU A 586 12.26 -26.82 -7.86
CA LEU A 586 12.36 -25.48 -7.28
C LEU A 586 11.85 -25.47 -5.83
N LEU A 587 10.69 -26.07 -5.58
CA LEU A 587 10.08 -26.13 -4.25
C LEU A 587 10.90 -26.97 -3.28
N GLN A 588 11.48 -28.09 -3.72
CA GLN A 588 12.41 -28.88 -2.90
C GLN A 588 13.69 -28.12 -2.54
N ARG A 589 14.23 -27.30 -3.46
CA ARG A 589 15.36 -26.42 -3.16
C ARG A 589 14.99 -25.37 -2.11
N HIS A 590 13.78 -24.83 -2.20
CA HIS A 590 13.27 -23.85 -1.23
C HIS A 590 12.84 -24.46 0.11
N ALA A 591 12.47 -25.74 0.15
CA ALA A 591 12.08 -26.44 1.39
C ALA A 591 13.19 -26.42 2.46
N ARG A 592 14.46 -26.32 2.05
CA ARG A 592 15.61 -26.15 2.96
C ARG A 592 15.60 -24.82 3.72
N TYR A 593 14.78 -23.87 3.27
CA TYR A 593 14.57 -22.56 3.88
C TYR A 593 13.14 -22.40 4.41
N ASP A 594 12.32 -23.46 4.35
CA ASP A 594 10.98 -23.46 4.91
C ASP A 594 11.07 -23.61 6.43
N THR A 595 10.74 -22.53 7.15
CA THR A 595 10.69 -22.50 8.61
C THR A 595 9.26 -22.47 9.12
N SER A 596 8.26 -22.74 8.28
CA SER A 596 6.84 -22.67 8.67
C SER A 596 6.42 -23.78 9.64
N GLY A 597 7.21 -24.85 9.75
CA GLY A 597 6.88 -26.03 10.54
C GLY A 597 5.69 -26.83 10.00
N ILE A 598 5.15 -26.43 8.83
CA ILE A 598 4.04 -27.13 8.17
C ILE A 598 4.62 -28.33 7.43
N ASP A 599 4.13 -29.52 7.76
CA ASP A 599 4.40 -30.70 6.95
C ASP A 599 3.52 -30.67 5.69
N TRP A 600 4.09 -30.18 4.60
CA TRP A 600 3.44 -30.15 3.29
C TRP A 600 3.24 -31.52 2.67
N ASP A 601 3.91 -32.54 3.19
CA ASP A 601 3.87 -33.90 2.66
C ASP A 601 3.08 -34.85 3.60
N ALA A 602 2.50 -34.34 4.70
CA ALA A 602 1.59 -35.06 5.58
C ALA A 602 0.21 -35.31 4.95
N ASP A 603 -0.29 -36.54 5.09
CA ASP A 603 -1.59 -36.98 4.56
C ASP A 603 -2.77 -36.76 5.52
N GLU A 604 -2.52 -36.48 6.82
CA GLU A 604 -3.57 -36.43 7.85
C GLU A 604 -4.18 -35.04 8.09
N GLU A 605 -5.48 -35.01 8.41
CA GLU A 605 -6.17 -33.82 8.91
C GLU A 605 -5.73 -33.55 10.35
N PRO A 606 -5.29 -32.34 10.73
CA PRO A 606 -5.15 -32.03 12.15
C PRO A 606 -6.54 -32.15 12.79
N PRO A 607 -6.67 -32.79 13.96
CA PRO A 607 -7.97 -33.03 14.58
C PRO A 607 -8.69 -31.70 14.81
N ALA A 608 -9.98 -31.66 14.47
CA ALA A 608 -10.85 -30.53 14.72
C ALA A 608 -11.03 -30.36 16.24
N GLY A 609 -10.28 -29.44 16.84
CA GLY A 609 -10.42 -29.06 18.24
C GLY A 609 -9.47 -29.80 19.17
N GLY A 610 -8.31 -29.21 19.42
CA GLY A 610 -7.45 -29.54 20.56
C GLY A 610 -6.86 -28.24 21.09
N ALA A 611 -7.20 -27.88 22.33
CA ALA A 611 -6.54 -26.80 23.05
C ALA A 611 -5.01 -27.03 23.07
N PRO A 612 -4.18 -25.98 23.11
CA PRO A 612 -2.73 -26.16 23.18
C PRO A 612 -2.39 -27.00 24.41
N ALA A 613 -1.61 -28.05 24.19
CA ALA A 613 -1.06 -28.89 25.24
C ALA A 613 -0.34 -27.99 26.26
N THR A 614 -0.81 -28.03 27.50
CA THR A 614 -0.08 -27.49 28.63
C THR A 614 1.13 -28.37 28.85
N ASP A 615 2.33 -27.80 28.72
CA ASP A 615 3.56 -28.41 29.21
C ASP A 615 3.44 -28.55 30.74
N ASP A 616 3.06 -29.75 31.20
CA ASP A 616 3.21 -30.15 32.60
C ASP A 616 4.68 -30.54 32.81
N GLU A 617 5.47 -29.60 33.34
CA GLU A 617 6.71 -29.88 34.06
C GLU A 617 6.37 -30.62 35.36
N ASP A 618 6.34 -31.96 35.30
CA ASP A 618 6.39 -32.77 36.51
C ASP A 618 7.83 -33.29 36.69
N THR A 619 8.65 -32.47 37.35
CA THR A 619 9.87 -32.93 38.00
C THR A 619 9.72 -32.77 39.50
N ARG A 620 9.69 -33.90 40.21
CA ARG A 620 10.28 -34.14 41.54
C ARG A 620 10.08 -35.61 41.95
N PRO A 621 10.86 -36.13 42.92
CA PRO A 621 11.94 -35.48 43.68
C PRO A 621 13.36 -35.80 43.20
#